data_AF-A0A966S7E4-F1
#
_entry.id   AF-A0A966S7E4-F1
#
_cell.length_a   1.000
_cell.length_b   1.000
_cell.length_c   1.000
_cell.angle_alpha   90.00
_cell.angle_beta   90.00
_cell.angle_gamma   90.00
#
_symmetry.space_group_name_H-M   'P 1'
#
loop_
_entity.id
_entity.type
_entity.pdbx_description
1 polymer ?
#
loop_
_entity_poly.entity_id
_entity_poly.type
_entity_poly.pdbx_seq_one_letter_code
_entity_poly.pdbx_strand_id
1 'polypeptide(L)' 'MTDQISQFFREHNIQEVEAIVPDMAGIARGKVMPAQKFQVDQGMRLPESIFLQTVTGDYPE' A
#
# COMPACT_ATOMS: atom_id res chain seq x y z
N MET A 1 8.42 24.19 1.23
CA MET A 1 8.92 23.06 2.05
C MET A 1 9.11 21.89 1.11
N THR A 2 10.33 21.42 0.94
CA THR A 2 10.64 20.31 0.01
C THR A 2 10.07 19.03 0.59
N ASP A 3 9.23 18.34 -0.17
CA ASP A 3 8.65 17.06 0.21
C ASP A 3 9.74 15.98 0.26
N GLN A 4 10.15 15.60 1.47
CA GLN A 4 11.30 14.71 1.73
C GLN A 4 11.12 13.33 1.09
N ILE A 5 9.88 12.83 1.03
CA ILE A 5 9.56 11.54 0.41
C ILE A 5 9.75 11.62 -1.11
N SER A 6 9.33 12.74 -1.70
CA SER A 6 9.49 12.95 -3.14
C SER A 6 10.96 12.99 -3.58
N GLN A 7 11.83 13.60 -2.77
CA GLN A 7 13.27 13.60 -3.01
C GLN A 7 13.86 12.19 -2.84
N PHE A 8 13.50 11.48 -1.76
CA PHE A 8 13.94 10.11 -1.50
C PHE A 8 13.59 9.17 -2.66
N PHE A 9 12.38 9.26 -3.22
CA PHE A 9 11.97 8.43 -4.36
C PHE A 9 12.82 8.67 -5.60
N ARG A 10 13.21 9.92 -5.87
CA ARG A 10 14.05 10.27 -7.01
C ARG A 10 15.49 9.81 -6.84
N GLU A 11 16.08 10.04 -5.67
CA GLU A 11 17.47 9.67 -5.38
C GLU A 11 17.70 8.16 -5.46
N HIS A 12 16.70 7.37 -5.06
CA HIS A 12 16.79 5.91 -5.04
C HIS A 12 16.11 5.23 -6.24
N ASN A 13 15.62 5.98 -7.23
CA ASN A 13 14.88 5.46 -8.39
C ASN A 13 13.71 4.53 -8.00
N ILE A 14 12.95 4.90 -6.97
CA ILE A 14 11.81 4.10 -6.49
C ILE A 14 10.63 4.24 -7.47
N GLN A 15 10.17 3.12 -7.99
CA GLN A 15 9.07 3.07 -8.97
C GLN A 15 7.73 2.74 -8.32
N GLU A 16 7.73 1.93 -7.27
CA GLU A 16 6.54 1.42 -6.60
C GLU A 16 6.68 1.51 -5.09
N VAL A 17 5.54 1.67 -4.42
CA VAL A 17 5.39 1.67 -2.98
C VAL A 17 4.38 0.60 -2.63
N GLU A 18 4.77 -0.31 -1.75
CA GLU A 18 3.90 -1.35 -1.20
C GLU A 18 3.67 -1.07 0.29
N ALA A 19 2.40 -1.00 0.70
CA ALA A 19 2.05 -1.07 2.11
C ALA A 19 1.60 -2.48 2.46
N ILE A 20 2.17 -3.01 3.54
CA ILE A 20 1.88 -4.33 4.08
C ILE A 20 1.26 -4.17 5.46
N VAL A 21 0.13 -4.82 5.67
CA VAL A 21 -0.60 -4.88 6.94
C VAL A 21 -1.04 -6.33 7.19
N PRO A 22 -0.96 -6.84 8.42
CA PRO A 22 -1.52 -8.15 8.74
C PRO A 22 -3.05 -8.09 8.72
N ASP A 23 -3.69 -9.13 8.16
CA ASP A 23 -5.13 -9.35 8.33
C ASP A 23 -5.46 -9.92 9.73
N MET A 24 -6.73 -10.24 9.99
CA MET A 24 -7.17 -10.81 11.28
C MET A 24 -6.55 -12.17 11.60
N ALA A 25 -6.12 -12.93 10.58
CA ALA A 25 -5.43 -14.20 10.73
C ALA A 25 -3.89 -14.04 10.81
N GLY A 26 -3.38 -12.81 10.73
CA GLY A 26 -1.95 -12.51 10.73
C GLY A 26 -1.28 -12.70 9.36
N ILE A 27 -2.04 -12.90 8.29
CA ILE A 27 -1.51 -13.04 6.93
C ILE A 27 -1.11 -11.64 6.42
N ALA A 28 0.12 -11.51 5.92
CA ALA A 28 0.61 -10.27 5.32
C ALA A 28 -0.18 -9.98 4.03
N ARG A 29 -0.93 -8.89 4.03
CA ARG A 29 -1.69 -8.39 2.88
C ARG A 29 -1.39 -6.92 2.66
N GLY A 30 -1.69 -6.43 1.47
CA GLY A 30 -1.24 -5.08 1.14
C GLY A 30 -1.77 -4.56 -0.16
N LYS A 31 -1.23 -3.40 -0.52
CA LYS A 31 -1.47 -2.76 -1.79
C LYS A 31 -0.18 -2.20 -2.32
N VAL A 32 0.09 -2.45 -3.60
CA VAL A 32 1.15 -1.81 -4.37
C VAL A 32 0.58 -0.64 -5.16
N MET A 33 1.36 0.42 -5.30
CA MET A 33 1.01 1.65 -6.01
C MET A 33 2.27 2.27 -6.63
N PRO A 34 2.19 2.89 -7.83
CA PRO A 34 3.30 3.66 -8.37
C PRO A 34 3.69 4.82 -7.47
N ALA A 35 5.00 5.02 -7.27
CA ALA A 35 5.56 6.05 -6.39
C ALA A 35 5.09 7.48 -6.77
N GLN A 36 4.92 7.75 -8.07
CA GLN A 36 4.38 9.01 -8.58
C GLN A 36 2.94 9.25 -8.11
N LYS A 37 2.11 8.20 -8.11
CA LYS A 37 0.73 8.28 -7.64
C LYS A 37 0.66 8.47 -6.13
N PHE A 38 1.56 7.81 -5.38
CA PHE A 38 1.68 7.99 -3.94
C PHE A 38 1.99 9.45 -3.55
N GLN A 39 2.86 10.12 -4.31
CA GLN A 39 3.19 11.54 -4.12
C GLN A 39 1.97 12.45 -4.36
N VAL A 40 1.22 12.21 -5.44
CA VAL A 40 0.03 12.98 -5.80
C VAL A 40 -1.10 12.78 -4.79
N ASP A 41 -1.33 11.54 -4.38
CA ASP A 41 -2.41 11.16 -3.45
C ASP A 41 -2.04 11.46 -1.97
N GLN A 42 -0.81 11.96 -1.71
CA GLN A 42 -0.23 12.19 -0.39
C GLN A 42 -0.34 10.98 0.55
N GLY A 43 -0.07 9.79 -0.01
CA GLY A 43 -0.22 8.52 0.68
C GLY A 43 -0.97 7.50 -0.14
N MET A 44 -1.46 6.45 0.52
CA MET A 44 -2.31 5.44 -0.12
C MET A 44 -3.51 5.06 0.74
N ARG A 45 -4.61 4.75 0.06
CA ARG A 45 -5.79 4.14 0.68
C ARG A 45 -5.73 2.62 0.52
N LEU A 46 -5.90 1.91 1.63
CA LEU A 46 -6.04 0.46 1.66
C LEU A 46 -7.52 0.08 1.43
N PRO A 47 -7.80 -0.95 0.62
CA PRO A 47 -9.15 -1.46 0.46
C PRO A 47 -9.58 -2.26 1.70
N GLU A 48 -10.86 -2.16 2.06
CA GLU A 48 -11.46 -2.91 3.18
C GLU A 48 -11.38 -4.42 2.98
N SER A 49 -11.32 -4.87 1.72
CA SER A 49 -11.16 -6.27 1.34
C SER A 49 -9.97 -6.96 2.04
N ILE A 50 -8.91 -6.23 2.39
CA ILE A 50 -7.76 -6.76 3.14
C ILE A 50 -8.17 -7.32 4.50
N PHE A 51 -9.21 -6.75 5.13
CA PHE A 51 -9.69 -7.17 6.44
C PHE A 51 -10.87 -8.15 6.38
N LEU A 52 -11.54 -8.23 5.23
CA LEU A 52 -12.71 -9.10 5.03
C LEU A 52 -12.36 -10.42 4.34
N GLN A 53 -11.22 -10.51 3.66
CA GLN A 53 -10.83 -11.71 2.95
C GLN A 53 -10.54 -12.85 3.95
N THR A 54 -11.19 -13.99 3.73
CA THR A 54 -11.00 -15.20 4.55
C THR A 54 -9.65 -15.84 4.27
N VAL A 55 -9.25 -16.80 5.12
CA VAL A 55 -8.01 -17.57 4.93
C VAL A 55 -7.99 -18.38 3.63
N THR A 56 -9.16 -18.76 3.10
CA THR A 56 -9.29 -19.45 1.81
C THR A 56 -9.23 -18.51 0.62
N GLY A 57 -9.30 -17.20 0.85
CA GLY A 57 -9.24 -16.17 -0.19
C GLY A 57 -10.60 -15.64 -0.64
N ASP A 58 -11.69 -16.23 -0.15
CA ASP A 58 -13.07 -15.81 -0.44
C ASP A 58 -13.49 -14.61 0.41
N TYR A 59 -14.59 -13.96 0.02
CA TYR A 59 -15.21 -12.87 0.77
C TYR A 59 -16.52 -13.34 1.43
N PRO A 60 -16.95 -12.73 2.56
CA PRO A 60 -18.26 -12.98 3.14
C PRO A 60 -19.37 -12.57 2.15
N GLU A 61 -20.41 -13.39 1.99
CA GLU A 61 -21.65 -13.00 1.29
C GLU A 61 -22.49 -12.00 2.09
#